data_AF-A0A928JYS8-F1
#
_entry.id   AF-A0A928JYS8-F1
#
_cell.length_a   1.000
_cell.length_b   1.000
_cell.length_c   1.000
_cell.angle_alpha   90.00
_cell.angle_beta   90.00
_cell.angle_gamma   90.00
#
_symmetry.space_group_name_H-M   'P 1'
#
loop_
_entity.id
_entity.type
_entity.pdbx_description
1 polymer ?
#
loop_
_entity_poly.entity_id
_entity_poly.type
_entity_poly.pdbx_seq_one_letter_code
_entity_poly.pdbx_strand_id
1 'polypeptide(L)'
;MPKGEALPKLHSPPSKLQNQKEITMKPFSFYLITDPHYFKNSLGARGEAYDDFMRYEQKCFAETQSINEAVFDYLEGANEADTLLIAGDLSFNGEKESHIEFIKHLNKLRESGKKIYVVTADHDFKESREDCFCIDEEGWHHPENTPRAELFDMYYEFGFKDAIAVDKQHLSYVAQVADGVRLLALNNDGPEGGGRFFDDKQLEWIKEQCQKAKDDGQMMFAMNHYPLIPGQPILSVVKTSYQKHSYDVLTLLADMGVHLVFTGHMHNQSINVMQTEKGNKIYDVCTGSIIADPSVIRHVTIESEDTVDIKTIPAPDFDWDTQGKTCTQYLKDLFDNMILNTLGDMATDPERVMRKLGMGDKKKMKPIIKLVGKRLNKVTIGHLCRVLWIKCDKSIRKKKLKTFAADLVRQVFEGNQSFKEGTPEGDVFLKFIKKIRFALKKINAKGYDGKPVDIYEALKNSAGNYDIDDYNAVLKLK
;
A
#
# COMPACT_ATOMS: atom_id res chain seq x y z
N MET A 1 44.14 -76.74 5.35
CA MET A 1 43.93 -75.82 4.20
C MET A 1 42.43 -75.66 3.99
N PRO A 2 41.96 -74.45 3.61
CA PRO A 2 41.14 -73.64 4.51
C PRO A 2 39.62 -73.69 4.28
N LYS A 3 38.92 -73.28 5.35
CA LYS A 3 37.47 -73.07 5.49
C LYS A 3 37.05 -71.78 4.78
N GLY A 4 35.77 -71.76 4.36
CA GLY A 4 35.15 -70.76 3.49
C GLY A 4 35.20 -69.31 3.95
N GLU A 5 35.14 -68.45 2.94
CA GLU A 5 35.12 -66.99 3.01
C GLU A 5 33.79 -66.46 3.56
N ALA A 6 33.87 -65.53 4.51
CA ALA A 6 32.74 -64.73 4.96
C ALA A 6 32.84 -63.33 4.33
N LEU A 7 31.75 -62.88 3.71
CA LEU A 7 31.60 -61.55 3.10
C LEU A 7 31.72 -60.42 4.15
N PRO A 8 32.24 -59.23 3.78
CA PRO A 8 32.35 -58.10 4.71
C PRO A 8 30.98 -57.46 4.98
N LYS A 9 30.74 -57.10 6.25
CA LYS A 9 29.58 -56.31 6.68
C LYS A 9 29.70 -54.88 6.15
N LEU A 10 28.63 -54.37 5.50
CA LEU A 10 28.48 -52.95 5.19
C LEU A 10 28.44 -52.12 6.48
N HIS A 11 29.28 -51.10 6.57
CA HIS A 11 29.17 -50.04 7.57
C HIS A 11 27.99 -49.14 7.24
N SER A 12 27.02 -49.06 8.17
CA SER A 12 26.00 -48.01 8.17
C SER A 12 26.67 -46.65 8.42
N PRO A 13 26.25 -45.57 7.73
CA PRO A 13 26.75 -44.23 8.03
C PRO A 13 26.21 -43.75 9.40
N PRO A 14 26.97 -42.94 10.15
CA PRO A 14 26.53 -42.43 11.44
C PRO A 14 25.37 -41.45 11.27
N SER A 15 24.30 -41.64 12.05
CA SER A 15 23.16 -40.74 12.11
C SER A 15 23.58 -39.40 12.71
N LYS A 16 23.61 -38.35 11.88
CA LYS A 16 23.62 -36.96 12.37
C LYS A 16 22.22 -36.60 12.88
N LEU A 17 21.84 -37.09 14.05
CA LEU A 17 20.88 -36.35 14.88
C LEU A 17 21.70 -35.27 15.60
N GLN A 18 21.88 -34.14 14.91
CA GLN A 18 22.21 -32.91 15.62
C GLN A 18 20.97 -32.47 16.37
N ASN A 19 21.12 -32.23 17.67
CA ASN A 19 20.14 -31.56 18.53
C ASN A 19 19.67 -30.27 17.84
N GLN A 20 18.53 -30.32 17.15
CA GLN A 20 17.77 -29.11 16.87
C GLN A 20 17.30 -28.61 18.23
N LYS A 21 17.93 -27.55 18.74
CA LYS A 21 17.31 -26.75 19.80
C LYS A 21 15.94 -26.37 19.27
N GLU A 22 14.90 -26.82 19.94
CA GLU A 22 13.53 -26.39 19.69
C GLU A 22 13.52 -24.86 19.94
N ILE A 23 13.58 -24.08 18.86
CA ILE A 23 13.53 -22.63 18.95
C ILE A 23 12.09 -22.28 19.32
N THR A 24 11.81 -22.08 20.61
CA THR A 24 10.54 -21.51 21.02
C THR A 24 10.54 -20.03 20.61
N MET A 25 9.85 -19.72 19.50
CA MET A 25 9.68 -18.35 19.03
C MET A 25 9.05 -17.51 20.15
N LYS A 26 9.70 -16.42 20.53
CA LYS A 26 9.11 -15.41 21.41
C LYS A 26 8.27 -14.45 20.57
N PRO A 27 7.20 -13.86 21.14
CA PRO A 27 6.45 -12.82 20.45
C PRO A 27 7.40 -11.71 19.96
N PHE A 28 7.22 -11.31 18.70
CA PHE A 28 7.98 -10.24 18.08
C PHE A 28 7.03 -9.16 17.57
N SER A 29 7.23 -7.93 18.01
CA SER A 29 6.39 -6.79 17.63
C SER A 29 7.17 -5.74 16.88
N PHE A 30 6.48 -5.07 15.95
CA PHE A 30 7.00 -3.95 15.19
C PHE A 30 5.92 -2.94 14.85
N TYR A 31 6.35 -1.69 14.66
CA TYR A 31 5.55 -0.66 14.01
C TYR A 31 5.77 -0.72 12.49
N LEU A 32 4.73 -0.42 11.72
CA LEU A 32 4.76 -0.32 10.28
C LEU A 32 4.11 0.99 9.84
N ILE A 33 4.83 1.74 9.02
CA ILE A 33 4.33 2.87 8.24
C ILE A 33 4.68 2.66 6.77
N THR A 34 4.03 3.42 5.90
CA THR A 34 4.32 3.43 4.47
C THR A 34 4.04 4.79 3.88
N ASP A 35 4.62 5.06 2.72
CA ASP A 35 4.36 6.26 1.92
C ASP A 35 4.50 7.55 2.76
N PRO A 36 5.57 7.72 3.55
CA PRO A 36 5.80 8.96 4.30
C PRO A 36 5.94 10.17 3.37
N HIS A 37 6.40 9.96 2.14
CA HIS A 37 6.55 10.97 1.10
C HIS A 37 7.16 12.27 1.63
N TYR A 38 8.26 12.14 2.37
CA TYR A 38 8.85 13.29 3.03
C TYR A 38 9.28 14.31 1.99
N PHE A 39 8.79 15.54 2.14
CA PHE A 39 9.26 16.69 1.37
C PHE A 39 9.81 17.74 2.32
N LYS A 40 11.02 18.24 2.01
CA LYS A 40 11.62 19.33 2.77
C LYS A 40 10.98 20.66 2.35
N ASN A 41 10.15 21.24 3.20
CA ASN A 41 9.35 22.44 2.88
C ASN A 41 10.16 23.65 2.40
N SER A 42 11.43 23.77 2.82
CA SER A 42 12.31 24.85 2.38
C SER A 42 12.64 24.80 0.88
N LEU A 43 12.41 23.66 0.19
CA LEU A 43 12.56 23.54 -1.26
C LEU A 43 11.45 24.30 -2.02
N GLY A 44 10.30 24.53 -1.40
CA GLY A 44 9.15 25.20 -2.01
C GLY A 44 7.92 24.29 -2.08
N ALA A 45 6.91 24.61 -1.28
CA ALA A 45 5.57 24.02 -1.33
C ALA A 45 4.50 25.10 -1.09
N ARG A 46 4.50 26.15 -1.93
CA ARG A 46 3.63 27.33 -1.80
C ARG A 46 3.43 28.06 -3.12
N GLY A 47 2.53 29.06 -3.15
CA GLY A 47 2.24 29.88 -4.32
C GLY A 47 1.03 29.42 -5.14
N GLU A 48 0.65 30.19 -6.14
CA GLU A 48 -0.58 29.94 -6.92
C GLU A 48 -0.52 28.60 -7.68
N ALA A 49 0.65 28.27 -8.24
CA ALA A 49 0.85 26.98 -8.91
C ALA A 49 0.72 25.79 -7.95
N TYR A 50 1.10 25.96 -6.68
CA TYR A 50 0.95 24.95 -5.64
C TYR A 50 -0.52 24.76 -5.28
N ASP A 51 -1.26 25.86 -5.06
CA ASP A 51 -2.70 25.79 -4.77
C ASP A 51 -3.46 25.07 -5.89
N ASP A 52 -3.12 25.36 -7.15
CA ASP A 52 -3.71 24.70 -8.32
C ASP A 52 -3.35 23.21 -8.42
N PHE A 53 -2.14 22.84 -8.03
CA PHE A 53 -1.71 21.44 -7.93
C PHE A 53 -2.51 20.69 -6.85
N MET A 54 -2.53 21.23 -5.62
CA MET A 54 -3.16 20.62 -4.45
C MET A 54 -4.68 20.46 -4.55
N ARG A 55 -5.34 21.20 -5.44
CA ARG A 55 -6.77 20.98 -5.75
C ARG A 55 -7.08 19.55 -6.20
N TYR A 56 -6.08 18.80 -6.65
CA TYR A 56 -6.26 17.48 -7.23
C TYR A 56 -5.33 16.39 -6.70
N GLU A 57 -4.65 16.65 -5.58
CA GLU A 57 -3.81 15.66 -4.92
C GLU A 57 -4.61 14.89 -3.87
N GLN A 58 -4.31 13.59 -3.77
CA GLN A 58 -4.89 12.69 -2.76
C GLN A 58 -4.18 12.84 -1.40
N LYS A 59 -2.92 13.27 -1.44
CA LYS A 59 -1.99 13.31 -0.30
C LYS A 59 -1.54 14.75 -0.03
N CYS A 60 -1.16 15.03 1.21
CA CYS A 60 -0.54 16.31 1.57
C CYS A 60 0.77 16.55 0.82
N PHE A 61 1.17 17.83 0.70
CA PHE A 61 2.48 18.18 0.12
C PHE A 61 3.29 19.09 1.06
N ALA A 62 2.80 20.30 1.35
CA ALA A 62 3.48 21.19 2.30
C ALA A 62 3.42 20.68 3.75
N GLU A 63 2.42 19.87 4.09
CA GLU A 63 2.25 19.36 5.46
C GLU A 63 3.14 18.16 5.75
N THR A 64 3.73 17.55 4.71
CA THR A 64 4.42 16.25 4.84
C THR A 64 5.55 16.28 5.85
N GLN A 65 6.32 17.36 5.91
CA GLN A 65 7.37 17.54 6.92
C GLN A 65 6.80 17.49 8.35
N SER A 66 5.81 18.31 8.67
CA SER A 66 5.20 18.36 10.02
C SER A 66 4.54 17.04 10.40
N ILE A 67 3.88 16.37 9.46
CA ILE A 67 3.24 15.06 9.70
C ILE A 67 4.29 14.00 10.02
N ASN A 68 5.36 13.92 9.23
CA ASN A 68 6.45 12.98 9.46
C ASN A 68 7.15 13.22 10.80
N GLU A 69 7.44 14.48 11.14
CA GLU A 69 8.04 14.85 12.42
C GLU A 69 7.15 14.42 13.60
N ALA A 70 5.84 14.68 13.55
CA ALA A 70 4.90 14.26 14.58
C ALA A 70 4.81 12.72 14.72
N VAL A 71 4.79 11.99 13.60
CA VAL A 71 4.80 10.52 13.59
C VAL A 71 6.09 9.97 14.17
N PHE A 72 7.24 10.54 13.83
CA PHE A 72 8.54 10.09 14.34
C PHE A 72 8.72 10.42 15.82
N ASP A 73 8.28 11.59 16.29
CA ASP A 73 8.27 11.90 17.72
C ASP A 73 7.34 10.97 18.51
N TYR A 74 6.18 10.59 17.95
CA TYR A 74 5.32 9.57 18.53
C TYR A 74 6.02 8.20 18.62
N LEU A 75 6.64 7.75 17.52
CA LEU A 75 7.33 6.46 17.45
C LEU A 75 8.58 6.40 18.35
N GLU A 76 9.26 7.54 18.55
CA GLU A 76 10.38 7.66 19.48
C GLU A 76 9.96 7.34 20.92
N GLY A 77 8.78 7.81 21.34
CA GLY A 77 8.23 7.59 22.68
C GLY A 77 7.45 6.29 22.87
N ALA A 78 7.10 5.59 21.78
CA ALA A 78 6.30 4.37 21.81
C ALA A 78 7.15 3.16 22.24
N ASN A 79 6.73 2.40 23.26
CA ASN A 79 7.56 1.37 23.91
C ASN A 79 7.07 -0.07 23.68
N GLU A 80 5.99 -0.25 22.93
CA GLU A 80 5.40 -1.55 22.63
C GLU A 80 6.22 -2.35 21.61
N ALA A 81 7.04 -1.67 20.80
CA ALA A 81 7.97 -2.30 19.88
C ALA A 81 9.22 -1.44 19.64
N ASP A 82 10.37 -2.10 19.51
CA ASP A 82 11.65 -1.45 19.17
C ASP A 82 12.00 -1.54 17.68
N THR A 83 11.14 -2.16 16.87
CA THR A 83 11.35 -2.29 15.42
C THR A 83 10.34 -1.43 14.65
N LEU A 84 10.83 -0.70 13.65
CA LEU A 84 10.04 0.06 12.69
C LEU A 84 10.32 -0.46 11.28
N LEU A 85 9.24 -0.75 10.55
CA LEU A 85 9.25 -1.06 9.13
C LEU A 85 8.69 0.13 8.35
N ILE A 86 9.35 0.51 7.24
CA ILE A 86 8.87 1.55 6.32
C ILE A 86 8.77 0.96 4.90
N ALA A 87 7.55 0.79 4.40
CA ALA A 87 7.28 0.08 3.15
C ALA A 87 7.32 0.97 1.89
N GLY A 88 8.38 1.76 1.70
CA GLY A 88 8.62 2.52 0.46
C GLY A 88 8.02 3.92 0.42
N ASP A 89 8.33 4.61 -0.67
CA ASP A 89 7.93 6.00 -0.95
C ASP A 89 8.36 6.96 0.17
N LEU A 90 9.66 6.89 0.48
CA LEU A 90 10.34 7.62 1.54
C LEU A 90 10.37 9.14 1.28
N SER A 91 10.59 9.55 0.04
CA SER A 91 10.50 10.96 -0.40
C SER A 91 9.27 11.23 -1.25
N PHE A 92 8.93 12.52 -1.42
CA PHE A 92 7.75 12.90 -2.17
C PHE A 92 7.92 12.62 -3.66
N ASN A 93 9.06 13.00 -4.25
CA ASN A 93 9.36 12.72 -5.65
C ASN A 93 10.87 12.74 -5.97
N GLY A 94 11.69 12.17 -5.09
CA GLY A 94 13.10 11.85 -5.36
C GLY A 94 14.07 12.98 -5.06
N GLU A 95 13.63 14.01 -4.34
CA GLU A 95 14.47 15.17 -4.01
C GLU A 95 15.58 14.78 -3.04
N LYS A 96 16.83 15.05 -3.40
CA LYS A 96 18.00 14.63 -2.61
C LYS A 96 18.02 15.29 -1.24
N GLU A 97 17.68 16.56 -1.15
CA GLU A 97 17.61 17.28 0.11
C GLU A 97 16.49 16.74 1.02
N SER A 98 15.39 16.26 0.46
CA SER A 98 14.33 15.58 1.21
C SER A 98 14.83 14.27 1.80
N HIS A 99 15.54 13.45 1.01
CA HIS A 99 16.16 12.22 1.52
C HIS A 99 17.18 12.48 2.63
N ILE A 100 18.06 13.47 2.46
CA ILE A 100 19.07 13.84 3.48
C ILE A 100 18.39 14.24 4.79
N GLU A 101 17.33 15.04 4.73
CA GLU A 101 16.59 15.47 5.92
C GLU A 101 15.83 14.30 6.57
N PHE A 102 15.17 13.47 5.76
CA PHE A 102 14.50 12.25 6.22
C PHE A 102 15.45 11.29 6.95
N ILE A 103 16.65 11.08 6.41
CA ILE A 103 17.68 10.25 7.03
C ILE A 103 18.13 10.79 8.40
N LYS A 104 18.14 12.11 8.62
CA LYS A 104 18.41 12.68 9.96
C LYS A 104 17.35 12.25 10.96
N HIS A 105 16.08 12.27 10.57
CA HIS A 105 14.97 11.82 11.42
C HIS A 105 15.08 10.32 11.72
N LEU A 106 15.40 9.49 10.72
CA LEU A 106 15.65 8.06 10.94
C LEU A 106 16.85 7.81 11.86
N ASN A 107 17.92 8.60 11.74
CA ASN A 107 19.07 8.50 12.63
C ASN A 107 18.70 8.83 14.09
N LYS A 108 17.88 9.87 14.32
CA LYS A 108 17.34 10.21 15.66
C LYS A 108 16.56 9.03 16.27
N LEU A 109 15.67 8.41 15.48
CA LEU A 109 14.94 7.22 15.91
C LEU A 109 15.88 6.03 16.22
N ARG A 110 16.94 5.84 15.43
CA ARG A 110 17.92 4.78 15.71
C ARG A 110 18.69 5.07 17.00
N GLU A 111 19.05 6.32 17.25
CA GLU A 111 19.72 6.77 18.47
C GLU A 111 18.85 6.59 19.73
N SER A 112 17.52 6.60 19.61
CA SER A 112 16.61 6.26 20.71
C SER A 112 16.48 4.75 20.98
N GLY A 113 17.13 3.91 20.16
CA GLY A 113 17.16 2.45 20.28
C GLY A 113 16.29 1.70 19.29
N LYS A 114 15.60 2.39 18.37
CA LYS A 114 14.80 1.74 17.34
C LYS A 114 15.66 1.06 16.29
N LYS A 115 15.28 -0.15 15.89
CA LYS A 115 15.76 -0.84 14.69
C LYS A 115 14.85 -0.49 13.53
N ILE A 116 15.41 0.00 12.43
CA ILE A 116 14.63 0.51 11.30
C ILE A 116 14.99 -0.28 10.04
N TYR A 117 13.98 -0.77 9.34
CA TYR A 117 14.12 -1.47 8.07
C TYR A 117 13.27 -0.77 7.02
N VAL A 118 13.89 -0.34 5.94
CA VAL A 118 13.21 0.35 4.84
C VAL A 118 13.29 -0.47 3.55
N VAL A 119 12.26 -0.36 2.72
CA VAL A 119 12.40 -0.54 1.27
C VAL A 119 12.20 0.82 0.61
N THR A 120 12.73 0.99 -0.60
CA THR A 120 12.48 2.17 -1.44
C THR A 120 11.45 1.83 -2.52
N ALA A 121 10.95 2.83 -3.23
CA ALA A 121 9.99 2.71 -4.33
C ALA A 121 10.16 3.81 -5.41
N ASP A 122 9.23 3.92 -6.37
CA ASP A 122 9.39 4.79 -7.55
C ASP A 122 9.35 6.29 -7.25
N HIS A 123 8.81 6.72 -6.11
CA HIS A 123 8.95 8.11 -5.69
C HIS A 123 10.34 8.43 -5.13
N ASP A 124 11.15 7.43 -4.74
CA ASP A 124 12.44 7.64 -4.06
C ASP A 124 13.61 7.97 -4.98
N PHE A 125 13.44 7.86 -6.29
CA PHE A 125 14.51 8.17 -7.22
C PHE A 125 13.98 8.78 -8.51
N LYS A 126 14.85 9.54 -9.16
CA LYS A 126 14.69 10.01 -10.54
C LYS A 126 16.05 10.01 -11.21
N GLU A 127 16.09 9.58 -12.47
CA GLU A 127 17.31 9.59 -13.28
C GLU A 127 17.58 10.97 -13.91
N SER A 128 16.54 11.80 -14.02
CA SER A 128 16.61 13.18 -14.49
C SER A 128 16.14 14.15 -13.43
N ARG A 129 16.87 15.26 -13.27
CA ARG A 129 16.49 16.39 -12.41
C ARG A 129 15.12 16.97 -12.76
N GLU A 130 14.80 17.01 -14.06
CA GLU A 130 13.53 17.55 -14.57
C GLU A 130 12.29 16.77 -14.11
N ASP A 131 12.49 15.54 -13.61
CA ASP A 131 11.39 14.70 -13.11
C ASP A 131 11.11 14.93 -11.61
N CYS A 132 12.01 15.61 -10.88
CA CYS A 132 11.76 16.11 -9.53
C CYS A 132 11.10 17.49 -9.59
N PHE A 133 10.32 17.87 -8.59
CA PHE A 133 9.73 19.20 -8.56
C PHE A 133 9.57 19.80 -7.16
N CYS A 134 9.61 21.12 -7.11
CA CYS A 134 9.12 21.94 -6.02
C CYS A 134 8.33 23.13 -6.59
N ILE A 135 7.53 23.78 -5.75
CA ILE A 135 6.65 24.86 -6.20
C ILE A 135 6.72 26.03 -5.22
N ASP A 136 7.04 27.22 -5.72
CA ASP A 136 7.06 28.45 -4.94
C ASP A 136 6.31 29.61 -5.63
N GLU A 137 6.51 30.83 -5.15
CA GLU A 137 5.87 32.04 -5.70
C GLU A 137 6.20 32.30 -7.17
N GLU A 138 7.32 31.80 -7.69
CA GLU A 138 7.75 31.92 -9.09
C GLU A 138 7.25 30.78 -9.97
N GLY A 139 6.70 29.71 -9.38
CA GLY A 139 6.11 28.58 -10.08
C GLY A 139 6.85 27.27 -9.84
N TRP A 140 6.96 26.45 -10.89
CA TRP A 140 7.56 25.12 -10.83
C TRP A 140 9.08 25.20 -10.98
N HIS A 141 9.80 24.49 -10.12
CA HIS A 141 11.25 24.35 -10.17
C HIS A 141 11.67 22.89 -9.99
N HIS A 142 12.94 22.60 -10.28
CA HIS A 142 13.51 21.26 -10.25
C HIS A 142 14.64 21.18 -9.21
N PRO A 143 14.40 20.64 -8.00
CA PRO A 143 15.45 20.42 -7.00
C PRO A 143 16.43 19.32 -7.46
N GLU A 144 17.54 19.10 -6.73
CA GLU A 144 18.47 18.03 -7.07
C GLU A 144 17.78 16.66 -6.95
N ASN A 145 17.91 15.80 -7.97
CA ASN A 145 17.37 14.45 -7.96
C ASN A 145 18.30 13.46 -7.26
N THR A 146 17.72 12.38 -6.75
CA THR A 146 18.45 11.20 -6.27
C THR A 146 18.39 10.11 -7.33
N PRO A 147 19.52 9.72 -7.96
CA PRO A 147 19.58 8.56 -8.83
C PRO A 147 19.36 7.27 -8.05
N ARG A 148 18.76 6.24 -8.66
CA ARG A 148 18.47 4.96 -7.98
C ARG A 148 19.71 4.33 -7.37
N ALA A 149 20.86 4.47 -8.04
CA ALA A 149 22.13 3.91 -7.61
C ALA A 149 22.63 4.48 -6.26
N GLU A 150 22.23 5.70 -5.88
CA GLU A 150 22.62 6.32 -4.61
C GLU A 150 21.83 5.75 -3.42
N LEU A 151 20.62 5.20 -3.66
CA LEU A 151 19.71 4.74 -2.60
C LEU A 151 20.32 3.67 -1.70
N PHE A 152 21.12 2.76 -2.26
CA PHE A 152 21.79 1.71 -1.46
C PHE A 152 22.68 2.31 -0.37
N ASP A 153 23.51 3.30 -0.73
CA ASP A 153 24.46 3.91 0.18
C ASP A 153 23.75 4.86 1.15
N MET A 154 22.76 5.62 0.66
CA MET A 154 21.97 6.54 1.49
C MET A 154 21.21 5.82 2.60
N TYR A 155 20.62 4.65 2.29
CA TYR A 155 19.82 3.88 3.23
C TYR A 155 20.54 2.66 3.82
N TYR A 156 21.86 2.58 3.66
CA TYR A 156 22.66 1.43 4.09
C TYR A 156 22.44 1.06 5.57
N GLU A 157 22.36 2.06 6.43
CA GLU A 157 22.19 1.90 7.88
C GLU A 157 20.76 1.48 8.31
N PHE A 158 19.80 1.39 7.39
CA PHE A 158 18.38 1.11 7.68
C PHE A 158 17.91 -0.21 7.06
N GLY A 159 18.73 -1.25 7.26
CA GLY A 159 18.43 -2.63 6.88
C GLY A 159 19.61 -3.35 6.22
N PHE A 160 20.25 -2.72 5.22
CA PHE A 160 21.32 -3.36 4.44
C PHE A 160 22.56 -3.72 5.28
N LYS A 161 22.93 -2.87 6.24
CA LYS A 161 24.10 -3.07 7.11
C LYS A 161 24.05 -4.37 7.90
N ASP A 162 22.88 -4.70 8.43
CA ASP A 162 22.65 -5.86 9.30
C ASP A 162 21.99 -7.02 8.54
N ALA A 163 21.89 -6.92 7.21
CA ALA A 163 21.28 -7.93 6.37
C ALA A 163 22.14 -9.21 6.30
N ILE A 164 21.47 -10.36 6.36
CA ILE A 164 22.11 -11.68 6.22
C ILE A 164 22.24 -12.12 4.75
N ALA A 165 21.50 -11.45 3.85
CA ALA A 165 21.61 -11.61 2.41
C ALA A 165 21.18 -10.31 1.73
N VAL A 166 21.86 -9.92 0.65
CA VAL A 166 21.59 -8.68 -0.08
C VAL A 166 21.57 -8.96 -1.58
N ASP A 167 20.50 -8.58 -2.24
CA ASP A 167 20.41 -8.43 -3.69
C ASP A 167 20.56 -6.94 -4.02
N LYS A 168 21.83 -6.51 -4.16
CA LYS A 168 22.17 -5.10 -4.36
C LYS A 168 21.63 -4.55 -5.68
N GLN A 169 21.48 -5.40 -6.70
CA GLN A 169 20.97 -4.98 -8.00
C GLN A 169 19.51 -4.50 -7.87
N HIS A 170 18.70 -5.22 -7.10
CA HIS A 170 17.30 -4.90 -6.89
C HIS A 170 17.04 -4.03 -5.67
N LEU A 171 18.02 -3.80 -4.79
CA LEU A 171 17.83 -3.15 -3.48
C LEU A 171 16.94 -3.98 -2.54
N SER A 172 16.99 -5.31 -2.68
CA SER A 172 16.31 -6.25 -1.79
C SER A 172 17.29 -6.86 -0.80
N TYR A 173 16.80 -7.27 0.37
CA TYR A 173 17.63 -7.89 1.40
C TYR A 173 16.82 -8.76 2.36
N VAL A 174 17.52 -9.60 3.13
CA VAL A 174 16.95 -10.38 4.22
C VAL A 174 17.55 -9.92 5.53
N ALA A 175 16.71 -9.64 6.53
CA ALA A 175 17.14 -9.27 7.87
C ALA A 175 16.67 -10.31 8.90
N GLN A 176 17.54 -10.64 9.85
CA GLN A 176 17.16 -11.42 11.03
C GLN A 176 16.58 -10.45 12.08
N VAL A 177 15.26 -10.31 12.09
CA VAL A 177 14.59 -9.26 12.90
C VAL A 177 14.36 -9.67 14.35
N ALA A 178 14.20 -10.98 14.61
CA ALA A 178 14.15 -11.58 15.93
C ALA A 178 14.59 -13.05 15.87
N ASP A 179 14.83 -13.69 17.02
CA ASP A 179 15.08 -15.14 17.06
C ASP A 179 13.89 -15.92 16.47
N GLY A 180 14.13 -16.69 15.41
CA GLY A 180 13.07 -17.45 14.74
C GLY A 180 12.28 -16.67 13.68
N VAL A 181 12.59 -15.39 13.44
CA VAL A 181 11.84 -14.53 12.51
C VAL A 181 12.77 -13.76 11.57
N ARG A 182 12.53 -13.90 10.26
CA ARG A 182 13.21 -13.17 9.19
C ARG A 182 12.25 -12.26 8.42
N LEU A 183 12.75 -11.08 8.06
CA LEU A 183 12.12 -10.17 7.12
C LEU A 183 12.73 -10.36 5.75
N LEU A 184 11.90 -10.60 4.74
CA LEU A 184 12.24 -10.50 3.32
C LEU A 184 11.83 -9.12 2.81
N ALA A 185 12.77 -8.18 2.74
CA ALA A 185 12.55 -6.82 2.25
C ALA A 185 12.78 -6.77 0.73
N LEU A 186 11.72 -6.43 -0.01
CA LEU A 186 11.66 -6.52 -1.47
C LEU A 186 11.43 -5.15 -2.10
N ASN A 187 12.28 -4.79 -3.07
CA ASN A 187 12.03 -3.72 -4.02
C ASN A 187 11.84 -4.34 -5.43
N ASN A 188 10.79 -3.94 -6.13
CA ASN A 188 10.39 -4.50 -7.43
C ASN A 188 10.37 -3.44 -8.55
N ASP A 189 10.99 -2.28 -8.33
CA ASP A 189 11.15 -1.26 -9.39
C ASP A 189 12.07 -1.76 -10.49
N GLY A 190 12.87 -2.78 -10.20
CA GLY A 190 13.85 -3.34 -11.10
C GLY A 190 15.11 -2.45 -11.20
N PRO A 191 16.18 -2.98 -11.82
CA PRO A 191 17.46 -2.28 -11.90
C PRO A 191 17.39 -0.99 -12.73
N GLU A 192 16.49 -0.96 -13.71
CA GLU A 192 16.25 0.18 -14.62
C GLU A 192 15.13 1.12 -14.12
N GLY A 193 14.47 0.79 -13.01
CA GLY A 193 13.34 1.54 -12.46
C GLY A 193 12.00 1.28 -13.18
N GLY A 194 10.89 1.52 -12.46
CA GLY A 194 9.52 1.49 -13.03
C GLY A 194 9.00 0.12 -13.47
N GLY A 195 9.73 -0.96 -13.19
CA GLY A 195 9.36 -2.33 -13.51
C GLY A 195 8.03 -2.72 -12.84
N ARG A 196 7.93 -2.54 -11.52
CA ARG A 196 6.85 -3.05 -10.65
C ARG A 196 6.61 -4.55 -10.87
N PHE A 197 7.70 -5.31 -11.01
CA PHE A 197 7.73 -6.77 -11.10
C PHE A 197 9.09 -7.30 -10.64
N PHE A 198 9.13 -8.57 -10.24
CA PHE A 198 10.38 -9.27 -9.95
C PHE A 198 10.88 -9.95 -11.21
N ASP A 199 12.12 -9.67 -11.63
CA ASP A 199 12.73 -10.37 -12.75
C ASP A 199 13.15 -11.80 -12.39
N ASP A 200 13.55 -12.59 -13.39
CA ASP A 200 13.89 -14.01 -13.17
C ASP A 200 15.02 -14.19 -12.15
N LYS A 201 16.03 -13.30 -12.15
CA LYS A 201 17.16 -13.37 -11.20
C LYS A 201 16.71 -13.08 -9.78
N GLN A 202 15.86 -12.08 -9.61
CA GLN A 202 15.30 -11.74 -8.31
C GLN A 202 14.38 -12.84 -7.79
N LEU A 203 13.55 -13.45 -8.66
CA LEU A 203 12.70 -14.58 -8.30
C LEU A 203 13.53 -15.82 -7.88
N GLU A 204 14.66 -16.09 -8.53
CA GLU A 204 15.61 -17.13 -8.12
C GLU A 204 16.22 -16.82 -6.75
N TRP A 205 16.64 -15.57 -6.53
CA TRP A 205 17.17 -15.13 -5.24
C TRP A 205 16.13 -15.24 -4.11
N ILE A 206 14.87 -14.84 -4.37
CA ILE A 206 13.75 -14.98 -3.44
C ILE A 206 13.55 -16.46 -3.07
N LYS A 207 13.51 -17.37 -4.05
CA LYS A 207 13.38 -18.82 -3.82
C LYS A 207 14.51 -19.34 -2.93
N GLU A 208 15.75 -18.95 -3.23
CA GLU A 208 16.91 -19.34 -2.45
C GLU A 208 16.79 -18.88 -0.99
N GLN A 209 16.39 -17.63 -0.75
CA GLN A 209 16.25 -17.11 0.61
C GLN A 209 15.08 -17.75 1.36
N CYS A 210 13.97 -18.05 0.68
CA CYS A 210 12.87 -18.83 1.26
C CYS A 210 13.29 -20.24 1.66
N GLN A 211 14.07 -20.92 0.82
CA GLN A 211 14.59 -22.23 1.16
C GLN A 211 15.53 -22.17 2.36
N LYS A 212 16.44 -21.18 2.43
CA LYS A 212 17.32 -20.98 3.59
C LYS A 212 16.55 -20.70 4.88
N ALA A 213 15.52 -19.86 4.84
CA ALA A 213 14.67 -19.60 6.01
C ALA A 213 14.01 -20.89 6.52
N LYS A 214 13.50 -21.72 5.59
CA LYS A 214 12.92 -23.02 5.92
C LYS A 214 13.94 -24.00 6.51
N ASP A 215 15.12 -24.09 5.91
CA ASP A 215 16.20 -24.98 6.37
C ASP A 215 16.70 -24.58 7.77
N ASP A 216 16.70 -23.29 8.08
CA ASP A 216 17.09 -22.71 9.37
C ASP A 216 15.94 -22.66 10.40
N GLY A 217 14.74 -23.18 10.06
CA GLY A 217 13.58 -23.15 10.94
C GLY A 217 13.12 -21.74 11.32
N GLN A 218 13.18 -20.80 10.38
CA GLN A 218 12.79 -19.40 10.58
C GLN A 218 11.45 -19.13 9.91
N MET A 219 10.52 -18.51 10.64
CA MET A 219 9.38 -17.87 10.03
C MET A 219 9.86 -16.70 9.16
N MET A 220 9.32 -16.59 7.95
CA MET A 220 9.60 -15.46 7.08
C MET A 220 8.32 -14.74 6.67
N PHE A 221 8.32 -13.43 6.84
CA PHE A 221 7.32 -12.54 6.27
C PHE A 221 8.01 -11.56 5.31
N ALA A 222 7.25 -10.99 4.39
CA ALA A 222 7.76 -10.06 3.40
C ALA A 222 7.32 -8.62 3.65
N MET A 223 8.12 -7.67 3.18
CA MET A 223 7.74 -6.27 3.01
C MET A 223 8.03 -5.88 1.56
N ASN A 224 7.04 -5.31 0.89
CA ASN A 224 7.15 -4.85 -0.50
C ASN A 224 6.30 -3.59 -0.64
N HIS A 225 6.75 -2.58 -1.38
CA HIS A 225 5.98 -1.34 -1.48
C HIS A 225 4.62 -1.55 -2.19
N TYR A 226 4.62 -2.22 -3.34
CA TYR A 226 3.39 -2.41 -4.13
C TYR A 226 2.53 -3.56 -3.61
N PRO A 227 1.20 -3.38 -3.51
CA PRO A 227 0.28 -4.47 -3.22
C PRO A 227 0.44 -5.63 -4.20
N LEU A 228 0.39 -6.84 -3.69
CA LEU A 228 0.31 -8.07 -4.48
C LEU A 228 -1.15 -8.47 -4.69
N ILE A 229 -1.99 -8.28 -3.69
CA ILE A 229 -3.45 -8.39 -3.79
C ILE A 229 -4.01 -6.97 -3.90
N PRO A 230 -4.85 -6.67 -4.92
CA PRO A 230 -5.51 -5.36 -4.99
C PRO A 230 -6.29 -5.09 -3.70
N GLY A 231 -6.09 -3.92 -3.11
CA GLY A 231 -6.65 -3.58 -1.82
C GLY A 231 -8.17 -3.70 -1.73
N GLN A 232 -8.87 -3.54 -2.86
CA GLN A 232 -10.29 -3.76 -3.01
C GLN A 232 -10.60 -4.45 -4.35
N PRO A 233 -11.70 -5.21 -4.48
CA PRO A 233 -12.05 -5.91 -5.71
C PRO A 233 -12.12 -5.01 -6.96
N ILE A 234 -12.59 -3.76 -6.83
CA ILE A 234 -12.64 -2.80 -7.94
C ILE A 234 -11.25 -2.30 -8.34
N LEU A 235 -10.27 -2.31 -7.43
CA LEU A 235 -8.90 -1.94 -7.75
C LEU A 235 -8.20 -3.02 -8.60
N SER A 236 -8.73 -4.25 -8.67
CA SER A 236 -8.19 -5.30 -9.55
C SER A 236 -8.14 -4.92 -11.03
N VAL A 237 -8.98 -3.97 -11.48
CA VAL A 237 -8.98 -3.47 -12.85
C VAL A 237 -8.07 -2.26 -13.07
N VAL A 238 -7.47 -1.72 -12.00
CA VAL A 238 -6.52 -0.61 -12.02
C VAL A 238 -5.11 -1.21 -11.98
N LYS A 239 -4.49 -1.40 -13.14
CA LYS A 239 -3.20 -2.10 -13.26
C LYS A 239 -2.04 -1.47 -12.47
N THR A 240 -2.15 -0.19 -12.12
CA THR A 240 -1.14 0.51 -11.34
C THR A 240 -1.31 0.32 -9.83
N SER A 241 -2.41 -0.31 -9.39
CA SER A 241 -2.72 -0.47 -7.96
C SER A 241 -2.15 -1.74 -7.33
N TYR A 242 -1.43 -2.55 -8.11
CA TYR A 242 -0.76 -3.76 -7.67
C TYR A 242 0.43 -4.06 -8.60
N GLN A 243 1.35 -4.88 -8.12
CA GLN A 243 2.50 -5.34 -8.90
C GLN A 243 2.09 -6.19 -10.12
N LYS A 244 2.83 -6.10 -11.22
CA LYS A 244 2.63 -7.00 -12.38
C LYS A 244 3.00 -8.44 -12.00
N HIS A 245 2.31 -9.41 -12.59
CA HIS A 245 2.49 -10.84 -12.30
C HIS A 245 2.25 -11.21 -10.82
N SER A 246 1.47 -10.42 -10.08
CA SER A 246 1.32 -10.60 -8.64
C SER A 246 0.72 -11.95 -8.25
N TYR A 247 -0.19 -12.53 -9.03
CA TYR A 247 -0.75 -13.86 -8.74
C TYR A 247 0.34 -14.96 -8.71
N ASP A 248 1.27 -14.94 -9.66
CA ASP A 248 2.37 -15.91 -9.72
C ASP A 248 3.34 -15.73 -8.55
N VAL A 249 3.61 -14.47 -8.19
CA VAL A 249 4.45 -14.11 -7.04
C VAL A 249 3.81 -14.52 -5.72
N LEU A 250 2.52 -14.25 -5.52
CA LEU A 250 1.77 -14.68 -4.33
C LEU A 250 1.77 -16.20 -4.21
N THR A 251 1.58 -16.90 -5.32
CA THR A 251 1.61 -18.36 -5.35
C THR A 251 3.00 -18.89 -4.99
N LEU A 252 4.05 -18.31 -5.55
CA LEU A 252 5.44 -18.63 -5.22
C LEU A 252 5.73 -18.44 -3.73
N LEU A 253 5.42 -17.26 -3.18
CA LEU A 253 5.68 -16.92 -1.79
C LEU A 253 4.95 -17.85 -0.84
N ALA A 254 3.64 -18.03 -1.04
CA ALA A 254 2.81 -18.89 -0.20
C ALA A 254 3.27 -20.36 -0.24
N ASP A 255 3.59 -20.88 -1.42
CA ASP A 255 4.08 -22.26 -1.57
C ASP A 255 5.50 -22.47 -1.03
N MET A 256 6.26 -21.40 -0.86
CA MET A 256 7.58 -21.40 -0.24
C MET A 256 7.54 -21.14 1.28
N GLY A 257 6.35 -20.95 1.86
CA GLY A 257 6.14 -20.77 3.30
C GLY A 257 6.13 -19.31 3.78
N VAL A 258 6.08 -18.35 2.86
CA VAL A 258 5.86 -16.93 3.18
C VAL A 258 4.37 -16.64 3.10
N HIS A 259 3.72 -16.57 4.27
CA HIS A 259 2.26 -16.45 4.38
C HIS A 259 1.77 -15.02 4.67
N LEU A 260 2.68 -14.05 4.75
CA LEU A 260 2.37 -12.68 5.14
C LEU A 260 3.28 -11.69 4.40
N VAL A 261 2.68 -10.67 3.79
CA VAL A 261 3.37 -9.54 3.17
C VAL A 261 2.74 -8.22 3.63
N PHE A 262 3.59 -7.23 3.92
CA PHE A 262 3.19 -5.85 4.24
C PHE A 262 3.47 -4.93 3.07
N THR A 263 2.48 -4.10 2.70
CA THR A 263 2.50 -3.25 1.50
C THR A 263 1.91 -1.85 1.73
N GLY A 264 2.00 -0.98 0.71
CA GLY A 264 1.53 0.41 0.70
C GLY A 264 1.10 0.91 -0.70
N HIS A 265 1.72 1.98 -1.21
CA HIS A 265 1.61 2.54 -2.58
C HIS A 265 0.29 3.25 -2.94
N MET A 266 -0.84 2.58 -2.73
CA MET A 266 -2.16 3.12 -3.11
C MET A 266 -2.80 3.98 -2.02
N HIS A 267 -2.13 4.10 -0.87
CA HIS A 267 -2.58 4.81 0.33
C HIS A 267 -3.92 4.28 0.88
N ASN A 268 -4.31 3.07 0.47
CA ASN A 268 -5.51 2.41 0.98
C ASN A 268 -5.18 1.50 2.17
N GLN A 269 -6.12 1.38 3.08
CA GLN A 269 -6.06 0.43 4.18
C GLN A 269 -6.79 -0.85 3.80
N SER A 270 -6.11 -1.99 3.79
CA SER A 270 -6.76 -3.29 3.59
C SER A 270 -6.01 -4.48 4.18
N ILE A 271 -6.73 -5.54 4.54
CA ILE A 271 -6.16 -6.86 4.78
C ILE A 271 -6.87 -7.87 3.89
N ASN A 272 -6.14 -8.42 2.92
CA ASN A 272 -6.69 -9.39 1.98
C ASN A 272 -5.96 -10.73 2.07
N VAL A 273 -6.63 -11.81 1.67
CA VAL A 273 -6.07 -13.16 1.68
C VAL A 273 -6.27 -13.85 0.33
N MET A 274 -5.25 -14.56 -0.12
CA MET A 274 -5.32 -15.49 -1.24
C MET A 274 -4.99 -16.90 -0.75
N GLN A 275 -5.62 -17.91 -1.34
CA GLN A 275 -5.25 -19.31 -1.15
C GLN A 275 -4.76 -19.90 -2.48
N THR A 276 -3.59 -20.53 -2.47
CA THR A 276 -3.03 -21.21 -3.65
C THR A 276 -3.76 -22.52 -3.96
N GLU A 277 -3.52 -23.07 -5.14
CA GLU A 277 -4.04 -24.39 -5.51
C GLU A 277 -3.58 -25.51 -4.57
N LYS A 278 -2.42 -25.35 -3.90
CA LYS A 278 -1.92 -26.28 -2.88
C LYS A 278 -2.54 -26.08 -1.51
N GLY A 279 -3.42 -25.09 -1.35
CA GLY A 279 -4.09 -24.78 -0.10
C GLY A 279 -3.32 -23.85 0.83
N ASN A 280 -2.16 -23.33 0.40
CA ASN A 280 -1.38 -22.38 1.20
C ASN A 280 -2.03 -21.00 1.16
N LYS A 281 -2.17 -20.35 2.31
CA LYS A 281 -2.68 -18.97 2.38
C LYS A 281 -1.53 -17.96 2.29
N ILE A 282 -1.84 -16.77 1.80
CA ILE A 282 -0.97 -15.61 1.94
C ILE A 282 -1.83 -14.37 2.16
N TYR A 283 -1.46 -13.59 3.18
CA TYR A 283 -2.11 -12.34 3.54
C TYR A 283 -1.31 -11.16 2.99
N ASP A 284 -1.99 -10.23 2.33
CA ASP A 284 -1.46 -8.93 1.96
C ASP A 284 -2.07 -7.86 2.87
N VAL A 285 -1.21 -7.23 3.65
CA VAL A 285 -1.55 -6.19 4.62
C VAL A 285 -1.08 -4.84 4.05
N CYS A 286 -1.97 -4.19 3.31
CA CYS A 286 -1.74 -2.86 2.74
C CYS A 286 -2.07 -1.77 3.77
N THR A 287 -1.14 -0.88 4.05
CA THR A 287 -1.27 0.18 5.06
C THR A 287 -1.55 1.52 4.40
N GLY A 288 -2.45 2.32 4.99
CA GLY A 288 -2.66 3.71 4.57
C GLY A 288 -1.40 4.57 4.75
N SER A 289 -1.25 5.58 3.92
CA SER A 289 -0.13 6.53 4.04
C SER A 289 -0.32 7.42 5.27
N ILE A 290 0.75 7.73 6.00
CA ILE A 290 0.68 8.68 7.12
C ILE A 290 0.32 10.12 6.66
N ILE A 291 0.45 10.45 5.38
CA ILE A 291 0.16 11.80 4.84
C ILE A 291 -1.13 11.87 4.00
N ALA A 292 -1.94 10.81 3.97
CA ALA A 292 -3.19 10.76 3.21
C ALA A 292 -4.29 10.05 4.01
N ASP A 293 -5.55 10.18 3.60
CA ASP A 293 -6.67 9.47 4.25
C ASP A 293 -6.80 8.03 3.70
N PRO A 294 -6.83 6.99 4.57
CA PRO A 294 -6.72 7.04 6.03
C PRO A 294 -5.26 7.13 6.51
N SER A 295 -4.99 8.03 7.47
CA SER A 295 -3.63 8.24 8.01
C SER A 295 -3.41 7.43 9.27
N VAL A 296 -2.57 6.39 9.14
CA VAL A 296 -2.44 5.34 10.14
C VAL A 296 -1.04 4.75 10.24
N ILE A 297 -0.77 4.16 11.41
CA ILE A 297 0.39 3.34 11.75
C ILE A 297 -0.16 1.97 12.12
N ARG A 298 0.50 0.87 11.74
CA ARG A 298 0.17 -0.46 12.27
C ARG A 298 1.14 -0.85 13.38
N HIS A 299 0.62 -1.37 14.47
CA HIS A 299 1.37 -2.16 15.45
C HIS A 299 1.05 -3.63 15.22
N VAL A 300 2.07 -4.42 14.90
CA VAL A 300 1.94 -5.83 14.55
C VAL A 300 2.70 -6.66 15.57
N THR A 301 2.07 -7.71 16.06
CA THR A 301 2.70 -8.72 16.91
C THR A 301 2.62 -10.09 16.24
N ILE A 302 3.76 -10.66 15.91
CA ILE A 302 3.90 -12.07 15.57
C ILE A 302 3.93 -12.85 16.88
N GLU A 303 2.80 -13.43 17.27
CA GLU A 303 2.64 -14.19 18.51
C GLU A 303 3.26 -15.59 18.40
N SER A 304 3.26 -16.15 17.18
CA SER A 304 3.82 -17.45 16.83
C SER A 304 3.94 -17.58 15.31
N GLU A 305 4.51 -18.69 14.82
CA GLU A 305 4.57 -18.99 13.38
C GLU A 305 3.23 -18.97 12.65
N ASP A 306 2.11 -19.09 13.37
CA ASP A 306 0.77 -19.19 12.80
C ASP A 306 -0.13 -18.00 13.15
N THR A 307 0.20 -17.22 14.18
CA THR A 307 -0.71 -16.19 14.71
C THR A 307 -0.07 -14.83 14.69
N VAL A 308 -0.74 -13.87 14.06
CA VAL A 308 -0.31 -12.47 13.99
C VAL A 308 -1.46 -11.58 14.43
N ASP A 309 -1.26 -10.77 15.48
CA ASP A 309 -2.19 -9.72 15.87
C ASP A 309 -1.78 -8.40 15.20
N ILE A 310 -2.75 -7.72 14.59
CA ILE A 310 -2.57 -6.44 13.92
C ILE A 310 -3.51 -5.45 14.57
N LYS A 311 -2.95 -4.32 15.01
CA LYS A 311 -3.69 -3.17 15.52
C LYS A 311 -3.34 -1.94 14.71
N THR A 312 -4.35 -1.15 14.37
CA THR A 312 -4.16 0.12 13.66
C THR A 312 -4.28 1.28 14.63
N ILE A 313 -3.32 2.19 14.56
CA ILE A 313 -3.19 3.39 15.37
C ILE A 313 -3.34 4.58 14.43
N PRO A 314 -4.26 5.53 14.68
CA PRO A 314 -4.32 6.77 13.91
C PRO A 314 -3.00 7.55 14.04
N ALA A 315 -2.54 8.18 12.97
CA ALA A 315 -1.40 9.08 13.08
C ALA A 315 -1.71 10.23 14.05
N PRO A 316 -0.70 10.73 14.80
CA PRO A 316 -0.88 11.84 15.72
C PRO A 316 -1.28 13.13 14.99
N ASP A 317 -1.86 14.06 15.74
CA ASP A 317 -1.98 15.45 15.29
C ASP A 317 -0.59 16.07 15.12
N PHE A 318 -0.47 17.04 14.22
CA PHE A 318 0.78 17.66 13.81
C PHE A 318 0.70 19.19 13.87
N ASP A 319 1.87 19.85 13.95
CA ASP A 319 1.93 21.31 14.02
C ASP A 319 1.73 21.93 12.62
N TRP A 320 0.49 22.32 12.36
CA TRP A 320 0.05 23.02 11.14
C TRP A 320 -1.26 23.77 11.41
N ASP A 321 -1.59 24.77 10.58
CA ASP A 321 -2.91 25.39 10.63
C ASP A 321 -3.96 24.47 10.01
N THR A 322 -4.48 23.55 10.82
CA THR A 322 -5.56 22.64 10.44
C THR A 322 -6.96 23.25 10.57
N GLN A 323 -7.05 24.53 10.98
CA GLN A 323 -8.30 25.21 11.34
C GLN A 323 -9.09 24.47 12.44
N GLY A 324 -8.36 23.87 13.41
CA GLY A 324 -8.93 23.17 14.55
C GLY A 324 -9.42 21.74 14.27
N LYS A 325 -9.04 21.16 13.13
CA LYS A 325 -9.33 19.76 12.77
C LYS A 325 -8.23 18.84 13.29
N THR A 326 -8.61 17.60 13.64
CA THR A 326 -7.61 16.54 13.86
C THR A 326 -6.93 16.14 12.54
N CYS A 327 -5.79 15.46 12.61
CA CYS A 327 -5.08 14.92 11.46
C CYS A 327 -6.01 14.11 10.55
N THR A 328 -6.77 13.17 11.12
CA THR A 328 -7.74 12.35 10.39
C THR A 328 -8.79 13.21 9.68
N GLN A 329 -9.35 14.22 10.34
CA GLN A 329 -10.38 15.08 9.73
C GLN A 329 -9.80 15.95 8.62
N TYR A 330 -8.59 16.48 8.83
CA TYR A 330 -7.91 17.33 7.86
C TYR A 330 -7.59 16.57 6.57
N LEU A 331 -7.01 15.38 6.67
CA LEU A 331 -6.63 14.55 5.52
C LEU A 331 -7.86 14.00 4.79
N LYS A 332 -8.91 13.64 5.54
CA LYS A 332 -10.20 13.25 4.95
C LYS A 332 -10.80 14.37 4.10
N ASP A 333 -10.77 15.60 4.61
CA ASP A 333 -11.28 16.76 3.89
C ASP A 333 -10.45 17.06 2.64
N LEU A 334 -9.11 16.89 2.69
CA LEU A 334 -8.23 17.01 1.52
C LEU A 334 -8.63 16.00 0.44
N PHE A 335 -8.81 14.73 0.81
CA PHE A 335 -9.21 13.69 -0.12
C PHE A 335 -10.62 13.92 -0.70
N ASP A 336 -11.59 14.29 0.14
CA ASP A 336 -12.94 14.64 -0.31
C ASP A 336 -12.90 15.85 -1.27
N ASN A 337 -12.07 16.85 -0.99
CA ASN A 337 -11.87 18.00 -1.88
C ASN A 337 -11.29 17.59 -3.22
N MET A 338 -10.29 16.71 -3.28
CA MET A 338 -9.78 16.15 -4.54
C MET A 338 -10.90 15.54 -5.39
N ILE A 339 -11.74 14.70 -4.78
CA ILE A 339 -12.84 14.03 -5.48
C ILE A 339 -13.89 15.06 -5.93
N LEU A 340 -14.30 15.96 -5.03
CA LEU A 340 -15.33 16.96 -5.31
C LEU A 340 -14.88 17.99 -6.36
N ASN A 341 -13.61 18.38 -6.35
CA ASN A 341 -13.02 19.24 -7.38
C ASN A 341 -13.04 18.54 -8.74
N THR A 342 -12.62 17.27 -8.79
CA THR A 342 -12.66 16.46 -10.02
C THR A 342 -14.08 16.30 -10.55
N LEU A 343 -15.06 16.03 -9.69
CA LEU A 343 -16.48 15.94 -10.06
C LEU A 343 -17.06 17.30 -10.48
N GLY A 344 -16.62 18.38 -9.84
CA GLY A 344 -16.97 19.76 -10.19
C GLY A 344 -16.50 20.11 -11.61
N ASP A 345 -15.25 19.77 -11.90
CA ASP A 345 -14.59 20.03 -13.19
C ASP A 345 -15.23 19.28 -14.35
N MET A 346 -15.93 18.17 -14.11
CA MET A 346 -16.75 17.57 -15.15
C MET A 346 -17.70 18.61 -15.79
N ALA A 347 -18.24 19.55 -15.01
CA ALA A 347 -19.15 20.59 -15.49
C ALA A 347 -18.46 21.82 -16.09
N THR A 348 -17.29 22.20 -15.55
CA THR A 348 -16.58 23.46 -15.85
C THR A 348 -15.40 23.26 -16.80
N ASP A 349 -14.61 22.22 -16.60
CA ASP A 349 -13.42 21.84 -17.39
C ASP A 349 -13.38 20.32 -17.69
N PRO A 350 -14.27 19.83 -18.56
CA PRO A 350 -14.32 18.40 -18.92
C PRO A 350 -13.05 17.91 -19.63
N GLU A 351 -12.23 18.80 -20.20
CA GLU A 351 -10.98 18.40 -20.86
C GLU A 351 -9.92 18.01 -19.83
N ARG A 352 -9.81 18.74 -18.72
CA ARG A 352 -8.95 18.36 -17.60
C ARG A 352 -9.31 16.99 -17.03
N VAL A 353 -10.60 16.73 -16.81
CA VAL A 353 -11.07 15.42 -16.35
C VAL A 353 -10.71 14.32 -17.34
N MET A 354 -10.90 14.56 -18.64
CA MET A 354 -10.52 13.60 -19.68
C MET A 354 -9.02 13.31 -19.71
N ARG A 355 -8.16 14.33 -19.53
CA ARG A 355 -6.71 14.15 -19.42
C ARG A 355 -6.35 13.30 -18.19
N LYS A 356 -6.88 13.63 -17.01
CA LYS A 356 -6.63 12.88 -15.77
C LYS A 356 -7.10 11.42 -15.85
N LEU A 357 -8.22 11.15 -16.52
CA LEU A 357 -8.73 9.79 -16.71
C LEU A 357 -8.06 9.02 -17.87
N GLY A 358 -7.01 9.57 -18.48
CA GLY A 358 -6.32 8.94 -19.61
C GLY A 358 -7.23 8.71 -20.83
N MET A 359 -8.31 9.49 -20.97
CA MET A 359 -9.32 9.28 -22.01
C MET A 359 -8.87 9.77 -23.40
N GLY A 360 -7.67 10.34 -23.51
CA GLY A 360 -7.12 10.89 -24.75
C GLY A 360 -8.03 11.94 -25.39
N ASP A 361 -7.86 12.19 -26.68
CA ASP A 361 -8.57 13.23 -27.41
C ASP A 361 -9.97 12.77 -27.91
N LYS A 362 -10.74 12.10 -27.04
CA LYS A 362 -12.10 11.57 -27.35
C LYS A 362 -13.14 12.69 -27.34
N LYS A 363 -13.02 13.67 -28.24
CA LYS A 363 -13.84 14.90 -28.30
C LYS A 363 -15.37 14.69 -28.17
N LYS A 364 -15.90 13.54 -28.63
CA LYS A 364 -17.32 13.16 -28.49
C LYS A 364 -17.78 12.94 -27.04
N MET A 365 -16.86 12.66 -26.11
CA MET A 365 -17.17 12.45 -24.68
C MET A 365 -17.29 13.77 -23.90
N LYS A 366 -16.66 14.86 -24.36
CA LYS A 366 -16.68 16.18 -23.71
C LYS A 366 -18.10 16.69 -23.39
N PRO A 367 -19.06 16.73 -24.34
CA PRO A 367 -20.43 17.19 -24.02
C PRO A 367 -21.16 16.25 -23.06
N ILE A 368 -20.86 14.95 -23.10
CA ILE A 368 -21.46 13.94 -22.20
C ILE A 368 -20.96 14.18 -20.76
N ILE A 369 -19.64 14.30 -20.56
CA ILE A 369 -19.02 14.59 -19.26
C ILE A 369 -19.57 15.91 -18.70
N LYS A 370 -19.65 16.95 -19.54
CA LYS A 370 -20.23 18.25 -19.15
C LYS A 370 -21.67 18.16 -18.69
N LEU A 371 -22.50 17.39 -19.39
CA LEU A 371 -23.89 17.18 -19.00
C LEU A 371 -24.00 16.40 -17.69
N VAL A 372 -23.18 15.35 -17.52
CA VAL A 372 -23.14 14.53 -16.29
C VAL A 372 -22.72 15.39 -15.09
N GLY A 373 -21.62 16.15 -15.20
CA GLY A 373 -21.14 17.04 -14.13
C GLY A 373 -22.20 18.06 -13.69
N LYS A 374 -22.87 18.73 -14.64
CA LYS A 374 -23.96 19.68 -14.32
C LYS A 374 -25.12 19.04 -13.56
N ARG A 375 -25.42 17.77 -13.84
CA ARG A 375 -26.49 17.01 -13.15
C ARG A 375 -26.04 16.53 -11.77
N LEU A 376 -24.83 15.98 -11.65
CA LEU A 376 -24.26 15.51 -10.37
C LEU A 376 -24.29 16.58 -9.29
N ASN A 377 -24.01 17.84 -9.65
CA ASN A 377 -23.98 18.97 -8.72
C ASN A 377 -25.36 19.37 -8.15
N LYS A 378 -26.46 19.05 -8.86
CA LYS A 378 -27.81 19.50 -8.48
C LYS A 378 -28.66 18.39 -7.88
N VAL A 379 -28.48 17.17 -8.36
CA VAL A 379 -29.32 16.01 -8.03
C VAL A 379 -29.07 15.49 -6.62
N THR A 380 -30.15 15.16 -5.92
CA THR A 380 -30.09 14.44 -4.64
C THR A 380 -30.31 12.94 -4.87
N ILE A 381 -29.87 12.13 -3.90
CA ILE A 381 -30.13 10.68 -3.90
C ILE A 381 -31.63 10.39 -4.00
N GLY A 382 -32.47 11.15 -3.29
CA GLY A 382 -33.92 11.01 -3.38
C GLY A 382 -34.49 11.22 -4.79
N HIS A 383 -33.96 12.18 -5.55
CA HIS A 383 -34.37 12.41 -6.93
C HIS A 383 -33.92 11.26 -7.83
N LEU A 384 -32.66 10.82 -7.73
CA LEU A 384 -32.13 9.67 -8.48
C LEU A 384 -32.98 8.41 -8.22
N CYS A 385 -33.24 8.12 -6.96
CA CYS A 385 -34.02 6.95 -6.56
C CYS A 385 -35.46 7.00 -7.09
N ARG A 386 -36.09 8.19 -7.14
CA ARG A 386 -37.42 8.34 -7.73
C ARG A 386 -37.40 8.03 -9.23
N VAL A 387 -36.43 8.57 -9.96
CA VAL A 387 -36.28 8.37 -11.42
C VAL A 387 -36.03 6.90 -11.74
N LEU A 388 -35.26 6.21 -10.90
CA LEU A 388 -34.89 4.82 -11.12
C LEU A 388 -35.84 3.81 -10.44
N TRP A 389 -36.89 4.26 -9.77
CA TRP A 389 -37.78 3.41 -8.94
C TRP A 389 -37.00 2.55 -7.92
N ILE A 390 -36.07 3.18 -7.20
CA ILE A 390 -35.31 2.59 -6.09
C ILE A 390 -35.93 3.09 -4.77
N LYS A 391 -36.18 2.18 -3.83
CA LYS A 391 -36.59 2.57 -2.47
C LYS A 391 -35.43 3.32 -1.79
N CYS A 392 -35.72 4.50 -1.27
CA CYS A 392 -34.73 5.41 -0.68
C CYS A 392 -35.15 5.76 0.74
N ASP A 393 -34.26 5.48 1.69
CA ASP A 393 -34.44 5.86 3.09
C ASP A 393 -34.57 7.38 3.25
N LYS A 394 -35.31 7.82 4.27
CA LYS A 394 -35.52 9.25 4.52
C LYS A 394 -34.23 9.96 4.94
N SER A 395 -33.35 9.28 5.66
CA SER A 395 -32.06 9.80 6.18
C SER A 395 -31.17 10.34 5.06
N ILE A 396 -31.04 9.60 3.95
CA ILE A 396 -30.14 9.95 2.84
C ILE A 396 -30.81 10.69 1.68
N ARG A 397 -32.15 10.84 1.72
CA ARG A 397 -32.93 11.39 0.58
C ARG A 397 -32.46 12.78 0.14
N LYS A 398 -32.01 13.61 1.09
CA LYS A 398 -31.54 14.98 0.86
C LYS A 398 -30.05 15.05 0.52
N LYS A 399 -29.29 13.96 0.71
CA LYS A 399 -27.86 13.89 0.40
C LYS A 399 -27.64 14.15 -1.09
N LYS A 400 -26.64 14.97 -1.41
CA LYS A 400 -26.28 15.28 -2.79
C LYS A 400 -25.59 14.08 -3.42
N LEU A 401 -25.87 13.83 -4.70
CA LEU A 401 -25.28 12.71 -5.42
C LEU A 401 -23.75 12.84 -5.51
N LYS A 402 -23.21 14.06 -5.63
CA LYS A 402 -21.76 14.31 -5.60
C LYS A 402 -21.09 13.89 -4.28
N THR A 403 -21.71 14.18 -3.14
CA THR A 403 -21.17 13.83 -1.82
C THR A 403 -21.25 12.32 -1.61
N PHE A 404 -22.37 11.71 -2.01
CA PHE A 404 -22.50 10.25 -1.98
C PHE A 404 -21.45 9.54 -2.85
N ALA A 405 -21.10 10.10 -4.01
CA ALA A 405 -20.05 9.58 -4.87
C ALA A 405 -18.65 9.76 -4.24
N ALA A 406 -18.39 10.90 -3.60
CA ALA A 406 -17.15 11.12 -2.85
C ALA A 406 -16.98 10.10 -1.72
N ASP A 407 -18.03 9.90 -0.91
CA ASP A 407 -18.03 8.91 0.16
C ASP A 407 -17.76 7.49 -0.34
N LEU A 408 -18.32 7.13 -1.50
CA LEU A 408 -18.10 5.82 -2.10
C LEU A 408 -16.64 5.64 -2.54
N VAL A 409 -16.06 6.65 -3.19
CA VAL A 409 -14.65 6.60 -3.62
C VAL A 409 -13.73 6.54 -2.41
N ARG A 410 -13.91 7.44 -1.44
CA ARG A 410 -13.08 7.48 -0.23
C ARG A 410 -13.11 6.15 0.54
N GLN A 411 -14.27 5.50 0.66
CA GLN A 411 -14.36 4.20 1.34
C GLN A 411 -13.63 3.04 0.62
N VAL A 412 -13.41 3.14 -0.69
CA VAL A 412 -12.53 2.17 -1.38
C VAL A 412 -11.10 2.24 -0.82
N PHE A 413 -10.68 3.39 -0.29
CA PHE A 413 -9.35 3.59 0.28
C PHE A 413 -9.32 3.45 1.80
N GLU A 414 -10.36 3.90 2.51
CA GLU A 414 -10.40 3.85 3.99
C GLU A 414 -10.43 2.43 4.57
N GLY A 415 -10.80 1.41 3.81
CA GLY A 415 -11.09 0.07 4.36
C GLY A 415 -12.42 0.01 5.11
N ASN A 416 -12.76 -1.17 5.66
CA ASN A 416 -13.96 -1.45 6.47
C ASN A 416 -15.25 -0.88 5.85
N GLN A 417 -15.49 -1.15 4.56
CA GLN A 417 -16.52 -0.46 3.79
C GLN A 417 -17.93 -0.64 4.38
N SER A 418 -18.65 0.48 4.41
CA SER A 418 -19.96 0.63 5.06
C SER A 418 -21.15 0.58 4.09
N PHE A 419 -20.94 0.61 2.77
CA PHE A 419 -21.99 0.49 1.74
C PHE A 419 -22.49 -0.95 1.56
N LYS A 420 -22.74 -1.65 2.66
CA LYS A 420 -23.26 -3.03 2.69
C LYS A 420 -24.78 -3.09 2.67
N GLU A 421 -25.31 -4.23 2.24
CA GLU A 421 -26.75 -4.50 2.24
C GLU A 421 -27.37 -4.28 3.64
N GLY A 422 -28.54 -3.65 3.68
CA GLY A 422 -29.23 -3.28 4.92
C GLY A 422 -28.88 -1.88 5.45
N THR A 423 -27.81 -1.24 4.96
CA THR A 423 -27.54 0.19 5.25
C THR A 423 -28.28 1.08 4.25
N PRO A 424 -28.71 2.31 4.62
CA PRO A 424 -29.38 3.22 3.70
C PRO A 424 -28.58 3.47 2.41
N GLU A 425 -27.29 3.75 2.54
CA GLU A 425 -26.39 4.02 1.42
C GLU A 425 -26.11 2.77 0.58
N GLY A 426 -25.79 1.64 1.22
CA GLY A 426 -25.52 0.37 0.54
C GLY A 426 -26.72 -0.12 -0.26
N ASP A 427 -27.93 -0.07 0.32
CA ASP A 427 -29.16 -0.47 -0.36
C ASP A 427 -29.41 0.32 -1.65
N VAL A 428 -29.15 1.63 -1.62
CA VAL A 428 -29.29 2.48 -2.80
C VAL A 428 -28.21 2.16 -3.83
N PHE A 429 -26.95 2.04 -3.40
CA PHE A 429 -25.82 1.75 -4.28
C PHE A 429 -26.00 0.39 -4.98
N LEU A 430 -26.27 -0.67 -4.23
CA LEU A 430 -26.44 -2.04 -4.75
C LEU A 430 -27.60 -2.13 -5.75
N LYS A 431 -28.74 -1.49 -5.46
CA LYS A 431 -29.89 -1.44 -6.39
C LYS A 431 -29.56 -0.62 -7.64
N PHE A 432 -28.76 0.44 -7.51
CA PHE A 432 -28.30 1.25 -8.63
C PHE A 432 -27.38 0.44 -9.56
N ILE A 433 -26.31 -0.17 -9.04
CA ILE A 433 -25.37 -0.95 -9.87
C ILE A 433 -26.07 -2.16 -10.53
N LYS A 434 -27.07 -2.75 -9.86
CA LYS A 434 -27.89 -3.82 -10.43
C LYS A 434 -28.69 -3.34 -11.65
N LYS A 435 -29.23 -2.12 -11.63
CA LYS A 435 -29.97 -1.54 -12.77
C LYS A 435 -29.07 -1.26 -13.97
N ILE A 436 -27.81 -0.90 -13.75
CA ILE A 436 -26.84 -0.63 -14.83
C ILE A 436 -26.00 -1.86 -15.20
N ARG A 437 -26.27 -3.04 -14.63
CA ARG A 437 -25.49 -4.28 -14.87
C ARG A 437 -25.35 -4.60 -16.36
N PHE A 438 -26.38 -4.35 -17.18
CA PHE A 438 -26.31 -4.57 -18.63
C PHE A 438 -25.22 -3.74 -19.33
N ALA A 439 -24.92 -2.55 -18.81
CA ALA A 439 -23.85 -1.69 -19.30
C ALA A 439 -22.49 -2.14 -18.74
N LEU A 440 -22.44 -2.51 -17.46
CA LEU A 440 -21.22 -3.01 -16.80
C LEU A 440 -20.68 -4.28 -17.49
N LYS A 441 -21.57 -5.18 -17.93
CA LYS A 441 -21.20 -6.40 -18.70
C LYS A 441 -20.47 -6.13 -20.02
N LYS A 442 -20.51 -4.90 -20.55
CA LYS A 442 -19.80 -4.53 -21.79
C LYS A 442 -18.35 -4.12 -21.54
N ILE A 443 -17.96 -3.95 -20.29
CA ILE A 443 -16.60 -3.57 -19.91
C ILE A 443 -15.76 -4.85 -19.89
N ASN A 444 -14.78 -4.93 -20.79
CA ASN A 444 -13.80 -6.01 -20.79
C ASN A 444 -12.60 -5.58 -19.95
N ALA A 445 -12.51 -6.11 -18.73
CA ALA A 445 -11.38 -5.89 -17.83
C ALA A 445 -10.83 -7.24 -17.35
N LYS A 446 -9.53 -7.26 -17.06
CA LYS A 446 -8.85 -8.42 -16.48
C LYS A 446 -8.28 -8.04 -15.12
N GLY A 447 -8.34 -8.97 -14.18
CA GLY A 447 -7.81 -8.83 -12.84
C GLY A 447 -6.32 -9.13 -12.78
N TYR A 448 -5.79 -9.10 -11.55
CA TYR A 448 -4.39 -9.39 -11.26
C TYR A 448 -3.97 -10.84 -11.55
N ASP A 449 -4.94 -11.77 -11.57
CA ASP A 449 -4.78 -13.17 -11.96
C ASP A 449 -4.97 -13.42 -13.48
N GLY A 450 -5.11 -12.34 -14.25
CA GLY A 450 -5.32 -12.40 -15.71
C GLY A 450 -6.72 -12.85 -16.15
N LYS A 451 -7.63 -13.17 -15.22
CA LYS A 451 -8.99 -13.62 -15.53
C LYS A 451 -9.94 -12.43 -15.79
N PRO A 452 -11.01 -12.61 -16.58
CA PRO A 452 -12.03 -11.58 -16.77
C PRO A 452 -12.71 -11.19 -15.45
N VAL A 453 -12.91 -9.89 -15.23
CA VAL A 453 -13.58 -9.36 -14.03
C VAL A 453 -15.03 -9.00 -14.36
N ASP A 454 -16.01 -9.56 -13.62
CA ASP A 454 -17.39 -9.03 -13.63
C ASP A 454 -17.41 -7.72 -12.82
N ILE A 455 -17.43 -6.58 -13.52
CA ILE A 455 -17.43 -5.25 -12.91
C ILE A 455 -18.60 -5.06 -11.93
N TYR A 456 -19.75 -5.69 -12.16
CA TYR A 456 -20.86 -5.60 -11.21
C TYR A 456 -20.51 -6.28 -9.88
N GLU A 457 -19.92 -7.47 -9.91
CA GLU A 457 -19.50 -8.16 -8.69
C GLU A 457 -18.33 -7.44 -8.01
N ALA A 458 -17.37 -6.90 -8.80
CA ALA A 458 -16.28 -6.10 -8.25
C ALA A 458 -16.78 -4.86 -7.50
N LEU A 459 -17.72 -4.09 -8.08
CA LEU A 459 -18.33 -2.94 -7.42
C LEU A 459 -19.13 -3.34 -6.18
N LYS A 460 -19.90 -4.43 -6.25
CA LYS A 460 -20.68 -4.95 -5.13
C LYS A 460 -19.77 -5.33 -3.96
N ASN A 461 -18.70 -6.06 -4.23
CA ASN A 461 -17.79 -6.56 -3.20
C ASN A 461 -16.80 -5.50 -2.70
N SER A 462 -16.67 -4.36 -3.40
CA SER A 462 -15.92 -3.20 -2.89
C SER A 462 -16.78 -2.24 -2.09
N ALA A 463 -18.11 -2.45 -2.05
CA ALA A 463 -19.02 -1.59 -1.31
C ALA A 463 -19.21 -2.06 0.14
N GLY A 464 -19.00 -3.34 0.42
CA GLY A 464 -19.01 -3.87 1.78
C GLY A 464 -17.78 -4.72 2.00
N ASN A 465 -17.18 -4.59 3.18
CA ASN A 465 -16.19 -5.54 3.67
C ASN A 465 -16.94 -6.76 4.27
N TYR A 466 -16.62 -7.96 3.78
CA TYR A 466 -17.29 -9.21 4.16
C TYR A 466 -16.37 -10.23 4.84
N ASP A 467 -15.07 -9.96 4.94
CA ASP A 467 -14.08 -11.00 5.25
C ASP A 467 -13.25 -10.69 6.51
N ILE A 468 -12.35 -9.70 6.43
CA ILE A 468 -11.35 -9.41 7.47
C ILE A 468 -11.45 -7.92 7.81
N ASP A 469 -11.43 -7.59 9.11
CA ASP A 469 -11.35 -6.19 9.53
C ASP A 469 -10.02 -5.57 9.08
N ASP A 470 -10.09 -4.49 8.29
CA ASP A 470 -8.91 -3.89 7.65
C ASP A 470 -7.99 -3.16 8.66
N TYR A 471 -8.47 -2.90 9.87
CA TYR A 471 -7.78 -2.15 10.92
C TYR A 471 -7.27 -3.06 12.03
N ASN A 472 -8.09 -3.97 12.53
CA ASN A 472 -7.75 -4.80 13.68
C ASN A 472 -8.09 -6.26 13.43
N ALA A 473 -7.07 -7.10 13.26
CA ALA A 473 -7.27 -8.50 12.90
C ALA A 473 -6.28 -9.42 13.63
N VAL A 474 -6.74 -10.62 13.96
CA VAL A 474 -5.88 -11.74 14.35
C VAL A 474 -5.85 -12.72 13.18
N LEU A 475 -4.72 -12.79 12.50
CA LEU A 475 -4.52 -13.63 11.33
C LEU A 475 -4.08 -15.04 11.73
N LYS A 476 -4.52 -16.03 10.95
CA LYS A 476 -4.11 -17.44 11.05
C LYS A 476 -3.44 -17.85 9.74
N LEU A 477 -2.12 -18.01 9.78
CA LEU A 477 -1.29 -18.15 8.59
C LEU A 477 -1.38 -19.53 7.94
N LYS A 478 -1.69 -20.58 8.69
CA LYS A 478 -1.73 -21.99 8.25
C LYS A 478 -3.13 -22.62 8.38
#